data_AF-A0A271J5A0-F1
#
_entry.id   AF-A0A271J5A0-F1
#
_cell.length_a   1.000
_cell.length_b   1.000
_cell.length_c   1.000
_cell.angle_alpha   90.00
_cell.angle_beta   90.00
_cell.angle_gamma   90.00
#
_symmetry.space_group_name_H-M   'P 1'
#
loop_
_entity.id
_entity.type
_entity.pdbx_description
1 polymer ?
#
loop_
_entity_poly.entity_id
_entity_poly.type
_entity_poly.pdbx_seq_one_letter_code
_entity_poly.pdbx_strand_id
1 'polypeptide(L)'
;MDRLHHGLDLRLVDGLDLSEDLRRTHRPGETVRGEDGRDHDLPRFFYEVPSWEAAIATPLAPHVSLYELLSIDVREAAAARAWPRYVPCAAVLLASALEVLRQSVGERVLIAANGGYRSPAHAVDPRDGTFSPHHWGTAADLYRVGDTWLEDEASIARYRDVVLDVLPGAFVRPYGPGDGETDDHLHLDFGYAVSVPHGA
;
A
#
# COMPACT_ATOMS: atom_id res chain seq x y z
N MET A 1 33.32 5.39 1.68
CA MET A 1 31.86 5.50 1.91
C MET A 1 31.26 4.22 1.38
N ASP A 2 31.00 3.28 2.28
CA ASP A 2 30.41 1.98 1.93
C ASP A 2 29.06 2.21 1.26
N ARG A 3 28.87 1.58 0.09
CA ARG A 3 27.56 1.49 -0.53
C ARG A 3 26.72 0.60 0.37
N LEU A 4 25.74 1.17 1.07
CA LEU A 4 24.70 0.38 1.70
C LEU A 4 24.00 -0.41 0.59
N HIS A 5 24.12 -1.73 0.63
CA HIS A 5 23.44 -2.63 -0.28
C HIS A 5 21.97 -2.70 0.15
N HIS A 6 21.15 -1.80 -0.37
CA HIS A 6 19.70 -1.97 -0.30
C HIS A 6 19.29 -3.04 -1.33
N GLY A 7 18.42 -3.97 -0.93
CA GLY A 7 18.03 -5.11 -1.77
C GLY A 7 17.20 -4.76 -3.01
N LEU A 8 16.73 -3.50 -3.10
CA LEU A 8 15.98 -2.97 -4.24
C LEU A 8 16.87 -2.01 -5.02
N ASP A 9 16.94 -2.17 -6.34
CA ASP A 9 17.63 -1.26 -7.26
C ASP A 9 16.77 -0.02 -7.56
N LEU A 10 16.32 0.65 -6.50
CA LEU A 10 15.55 1.89 -6.55
C LEU A 10 16.21 2.95 -5.68
N ARG A 11 16.15 4.19 -6.13
CA ARG A 11 16.69 5.31 -5.36
C ARG A 11 15.81 5.58 -4.14
N LEU A 12 16.44 5.67 -2.97
CA LEU A 12 15.82 6.16 -1.75
C LEU A 12 15.78 7.69 -1.75
N VAL A 13 14.63 8.25 -1.38
CA VAL A 13 14.39 9.69 -1.37
C VAL A 13 13.79 10.09 -0.02
N ASP A 14 14.37 11.12 0.59
CA ASP A 14 13.69 11.87 1.64
C ASP A 14 12.62 12.76 1.00
N GLY A 15 11.37 12.57 1.40
CA GLY A 15 10.24 13.32 0.88
C GLY A 15 10.36 14.83 1.06
N LEU A 16 11.13 15.30 2.05
CA LEU A 16 11.39 16.72 2.25
C LEU A 16 12.20 17.36 1.09
N ASP A 17 12.96 16.56 0.35
CA ASP A 17 13.77 17.01 -0.79
C ASP A 17 13.00 17.02 -2.12
N LEU A 18 11.73 16.59 -2.12
CA LEU A 18 10.89 16.59 -3.32
C LEU A 18 10.56 18.00 -3.81
N SER A 19 10.03 18.12 -5.03
CA SER A 19 9.49 19.41 -5.50
C SER A 19 8.32 19.87 -4.62
N GLU A 20 7.99 21.15 -4.67
CA GLU A 20 6.88 21.71 -3.87
C GLU A 20 5.55 20.99 -4.15
N ASP A 21 5.24 20.71 -5.42
CA ASP A 21 4.03 19.99 -5.82
C ASP A 21 3.98 18.58 -5.24
N LEU A 22 5.11 17.87 -5.26
CA LEU A 22 5.22 16.52 -4.73
C LEU A 22 5.17 16.53 -3.19
N ARG A 23 5.78 17.52 -2.52
CA ARG A 23 5.63 17.68 -1.06
C ARG A 23 4.19 17.96 -0.66
N ARG A 24 3.46 18.80 -1.39
CA ARG A 24 2.02 19.03 -1.15
C ARG A 24 1.19 17.76 -1.36
N THR A 25 1.60 16.92 -2.30
CA THR A 25 0.91 15.67 -2.64
C THR A 25 1.17 14.58 -1.60
N HIS A 26 2.42 14.40 -1.18
CA HIS A 26 2.85 13.32 -0.30
C HIS A 26 2.90 13.69 1.18
N ARG A 27 2.86 14.98 1.53
CA ARG A 27 2.85 15.50 2.91
C ARG A 27 3.84 14.76 3.83
N PRO A 28 5.13 14.70 3.43
CA PRO A 28 6.10 13.80 4.03
C PRO A 28 6.34 14.11 5.51
N GLY A 29 6.08 13.11 6.37
CA GLY A 29 6.26 13.26 7.82
C GLY A 29 5.23 14.13 8.52
N GLU A 30 4.16 14.56 7.84
CA GLU A 30 3.11 15.35 8.48
C GLU A 30 2.22 14.46 9.36
N THR A 31 1.88 14.94 10.55
CA THR A 31 0.95 14.26 11.46
C THR A 31 -0.50 14.46 11.00
N VAL A 32 -1.23 13.36 10.82
CA VAL A 32 -2.63 13.35 10.39
C VAL A 32 -3.46 12.41 11.27
N ARG A 33 -4.79 12.62 11.30
CA ARG A 33 -5.72 11.72 11.99
C ARG A 33 -5.98 10.48 11.13
N GLY A 34 -5.72 9.29 11.65
CA GLY A 34 -6.06 8.02 11.01
C GLY A 34 -7.53 7.64 11.15
N GLU A 35 -7.98 6.64 10.40
CA GLU A 35 -9.32 6.03 10.51
C GLU A 35 -9.56 5.42 11.92
N ASP A 36 -8.51 5.11 12.68
CA ASP A 36 -8.58 4.64 14.07
C ASP A 36 -8.84 5.77 15.10
N GLY A 37 -8.99 7.01 14.61
CA GLY A 37 -9.20 8.18 15.44
C GLY A 37 -7.96 8.66 16.18
N ARG A 38 -6.75 8.17 15.86
CA ARG A 38 -5.48 8.59 16.48
C ARG A 38 -4.62 9.39 15.50
N ASP A 39 -3.67 10.13 16.05
CA ASP A 39 -2.72 10.90 15.25
C ASP A 39 -1.52 10.02 14.87
N HIS A 40 -1.15 10.05 13.59
CA HIS A 40 -0.06 9.27 13.01
C HIS A 40 0.75 10.11 12.04
N ASP A 41 2.05 9.88 11.96
CA ASP A 41 2.92 10.57 11.01
C ASP A 41 2.89 9.87 9.64
N LEU A 42 2.63 10.63 8.58
CA LEU A 42 2.71 10.14 7.21
C LEU A 42 4.15 9.72 6.84
N PRO A 43 4.32 8.81 5.86
CA PRO A 43 5.65 8.40 5.41
C PRO A 43 6.51 9.59 4.96
N ARG A 44 7.76 9.62 5.43
CA ARG A 44 8.77 10.59 4.96
C ARG A 44 9.68 10.03 3.88
N PHE A 45 9.99 8.74 3.93
CA PHE A 45 10.96 8.12 3.02
C PHE A 45 10.29 7.28 1.96
N PHE A 46 10.72 7.45 0.72
CA PHE A 46 10.10 6.84 -0.45
C PHE A 46 11.14 6.15 -1.33
N TYR A 47 10.70 5.10 -2.03
CA TYR A 47 11.36 4.63 -3.24
C TYR A 47 10.93 5.50 -4.43
N GLU A 48 11.89 6.05 -5.16
CA GLU A 48 11.66 6.71 -6.44
C GLU A 48 11.52 5.66 -7.53
N VAL A 49 10.37 5.63 -8.17
CA VAL A 49 10.00 4.69 -9.22
C VAL A 49 10.04 5.44 -10.54
N PRO A 50 11.00 5.16 -11.43
CA PRO A 50 11.26 6.04 -12.58
C PRO A 50 10.28 5.83 -13.74
N SER A 51 9.67 4.66 -13.87
CA SER A 51 8.72 4.34 -14.93
C SER A 51 7.83 3.14 -14.58
N TRP A 52 6.82 2.87 -15.41
CA TRP A 52 5.96 1.71 -15.27
C TRP A 52 6.74 0.40 -15.49
N GLU A 53 7.65 0.37 -16.46
CA GLU A 53 8.51 -0.77 -16.75
C GLU A 53 9.41 -1.09 -15.54
N ALA A 54 9.94 -0.06 -14.88
CA ALA A 54 10.71 -0.23 -13.66
C ALA A 54 9.84 -0.77 -12.51
N ALA A 55 8.58 -0.35 -12.41
CA ALA A 55 7.64 -0.89 -11.43
C ALA A 55 7.32 -2.38 -11.67
N ILE A 56 7.18 -2.79 -12.94
CA ILE A 56 6.98 -4.20 -13.32
C ILE A 56 8.24 -5.02 -13.01
N ALA A 57 9.42 -4.47 -13.33
CA ALA A 57 10.68 -5.20 -13.20
C ALA A 57 11.22 -5.28 -11.76
N THR A 58 10.67 -4.49 -10.83
CA THR A 58 11.12 -4.48 -9.43
C THR A 58 10.27 -5.42 -8.56
N PRO A 59 10.77 -6.62 -8.23
CA PRO A 59 10.14 -7.46 -7.19
C PRO A 59 10.36 -6.82 -5.82
N LEU A 60 9.28 -6.68 -5.04
CA LEU A 60 9.36 -6.34 -3.61
C LEU A 60 9.40 -7.60 -2.73
N ALA A 61 8.83 -8.69 -3.24
CA ALA A 61 8.94 -10.04 -2.72
C ALA A 61 8.96 -11.03 -3.92
N PRO A 62 9.30 -12.32 -3.73
CA PRO A 62 9.47 -13.28 -4.83
C PRO A 62 8.35 -13.30 -5.86
N HIS A 63 7.09 -13.22 -5.42
CA HIS A 63 5.95 -13.19 -6.32
C HIS A 63 5.26 -11.83 -6.38
N VAL A 64 5.62 -10.85 -5.55
CA VAL A 64 4.95 -9.54 -5.47
C VAL A 64 5.85 -8.46 -6.06
N SER A 65 5.41 -7.84 -7.15
CA SER A 65 6.14 -6.76 -7.81
C SER A 65 5.56 -5.39 -7.45
N LEU A 66 6.40 -4.35 -7.52
CA LEU A 66 6.05 -3.00 -7.11
C LEU A 66 4.81 -2.45 -7.85
N TYR A 67 4.65 -2.76 -9.13
CA TYR A 67 3.51 -2.30 -9.92
C TYR A 67 2.16 -2.73 -9.33
N GLU A 68 2.11 -3.86 -8.62
CA GLU A 68 0.88 -4.39 -8.02
C GLU A 68 0.38 -3.51 -6.86
N LEU A 69 1.29 -2.75 -6.23
CA LEU A 69 0.98 -1.82 -5.14
C LEU A 69 0.80 -0.38 -5.62
N LEU A 70 1.05 -0.09 -6.91
CA LEU A 70 0.85 1.26 -7.44
C LEU A 70 -0.60 1.46 -7.85
N SER A 71 -1.24 2.49 -7.28
CA SER A 71 -2.51 2.96 -7.82
C SER A 71 -2.34 3.52 -9.23
N ILE A 72 -3.20 3.07 -10.16
CA ILE A 72 -3.37 3.65 -11.50
C ILE A 72 -4.66 4.46 -11.60
N ASP A 73 -5.22 4.85 -10.45
CA ASP A 73 -6.50 5.54 -10.33
C ASP A 73 -6.45 6.96 -10.92
N VAL A 74 -7.47 7.30 -11.71
CA VAL A 74 -7.68 8.66 -12.22
C VAL A 74 -7.95 9.68 -11.10
N ARG A 75 -8.37 9.21 -9.92
CA ARG A 75 -8.60 10.03 -8.72
C ARG A 75 -7.30 10.39 -7.98
N GLU A 76 -6.17 9.82 -8.36
CA GLU A 76 -4.87 10.17 -7.80
C GLU A 76 -4.48 11.62 -8.15
N ALA A 77 -3.70 12.30 -7.31
CA ALA A 77 -3.25 13.66 -7.58
C ALA A 77 -2.40 13.73 -8.86
N ALA A 78 -2.53 14.81 -9.64
CA ALA A 78 -1.84 14.94 -10.94
C ALA A 78 -0.32 14.77 -10.82
N ALA A 79 0.30 15.30 -9.77
CA ALA A 79 1.73 15.14 -9.50
C ALA A 79 2.11 13.68 -9.18
N ALA A 80 1.27 12.93 -8.46
CA ALA A 80 1.49 11.52 -8.15
C ALA A 80 1.21 10.57 -9.34
N ARG A 81 0.50 11.02 -10.38
CA ARG A 81 0.31 10.24 -11.61
C ARG A 81 1.49 10.35 -12.57
N ALA A 82 2.28 11.42 -12.48
CA ALA A 82 3.45 11.65 -13.31
C ALA A 82 4.65 10.80 -12.84
N TRP A 83 5.55 10.48 -13.76
CA TRP A 83 6.81 9.82 -13.44
C TRP A 83 7.92 10.86 -13.17
N PRO A 84 8.83 10.62 -12.21
CA PRO A 84 8.87 9.46 -11.31
C PRO A 84 7.74 9.49 -10.27
N ARG A 85 7.30 8.28 -9.84
CA ARG A 85 6.34 8.10 -8.74
C ARG A 85 7.07 7.73 -7.46
N TYR A 86 6.44 7.98 -6.31
CA TYR A 86 7.05 7.78 -5.01
C TYR A 86 6.19 6.87 -4.16
N VAL A 87 6.77 5.76 -3.70
CA VAL A 87 6.08 4.76 -2.88
C VAL A 87 6.73 4.70 -1.50
N PRO A 88 5.96 4.73 -0.40
CA PRO A 88 6.51 4.65 0.94
C PRO A 88 7.43 3.45 1.12
N CYS A 89 8.53 3.64 1.84
CA CYS A 89 9.49 2.56 2.09
C CYS A 89 8.85 1.35 2.82
N ALA A 90 7.79 1.60 3.60
CA ALA A 90 7.04 0.57 4.31
C ALA A 90 6.30 -0.43 3.39
N ALA A 91 6.12 -0.13 2.10
CA ALA A 91 5.44 -1.01 1.14
C ALA A 91 6.09 -2.40 1.01
N VAL A 92 7.39 -2.54 1.34
CA VAL A 92 8.07 -3.85 1.38
C VAL A 92 7.52 -4.77 2.46
N LEU A 93 6.97 -4.22 3.56
CA LEU A 93 6.35 -4.99 4.64
C LEU A 93 5.04 -5.61 4.14
N LEU A 94 4.20 -4.81 3.49
CA LEU A 94 2.97 -5.30 2.85
C LEU A 94 3.29 -6.35 1.77
N ALA A 95 4.27 -6.09 0.91
CA ALA A 95 4.68 -7.06 -0.11
C ALA A 95 5.15 -8.39 0.48
N SER A 96 5.91 -8.33 1.59
CA SER A 96 6.37 -9.54 2.30
C SER A 96 5.20 -10.32 2.90
N ALA A 97 4.20 -9.64 3.44
CA ALA A 97 2.99 -10.28 3.95
C ALA A 97 2.14 -10.90 2.84
N LEU A 98 1.98 -10.19 1.71
CA LEU A 98 1.28 -10.71 0.53
C LEU A 98 1.98 -11.94 -0.07
N GLU A 99 3.31 -12.00 0.00
CA GLU A 99 4.07 -13.20 -0.36
C GLU A 99 3.71 -14.38 0.53
N VAL A 100 3.69 -14.21 1.85
CA VAL A 100 3.28 -15.26 2.80
C VAL A 100 1.85 -15.72 2.51
N LEU A 101 0.94 -14.78 2.22
CA LEU A 101 -0.43 -15.12 1.83
C LEU A 101 -0.46 -15.92 0.52
N ARG A 102 0.26 -15.51 -0.52
CA ARG A 102 0.37 -16.23 -1.81
C ARG A 102 0.90 -17.65 -1.61
N GLN A 103 1.91 -17.82 -0.77
CA GLN A 103 2.45 -19.14 -0.43
C GLN A 103 1.43 -20.01 0.31
N SER A 104 0.67 -19.43 1.25
CA SER A 104 -0.36 -20.15 2.01
C SER A 104 -1.53 -20.60 1.13
N VAL A 105 -2.04 -19.72 0.25
CA VAL A 105 -3.16 -20.06 -0.64
C VAL A 105 -2.73 -20.92 -1.83
N GLY A 106 -1.45 -20.91 -2.19
CA GLY A 106 -0.91 -21.66 -3.32
C GLY A 106 -1.35 -21.14 -4.69
N GLU A 107 -1.84 -19.89 -4.75
CA GLU A 107 -2.49 -19.28 -5.91
C GLU A 107 -2.13 -17.79 -6.03
N ARG A 108 -2.47 -17.19 -7.18
CA ARG A 108 -2.33 -15.73 -7.38
C ARG A 108 -3.28 -14.97 -6.46
N VAL A 109 -2.81 -13.90 -5.85
CA VAL A 109 -3.62 -12.96 -5.06
C VAL A 109 -3.64 -11.62 -5.79
N LEU A 110 -4.79 -11.18 -6.32
CA LEU A 110 -4.88 -10.00 -7.18
C LEU A 110 -5.40 -8.78 -6.42
N ILE A 111 -4.67 -7.68 -6.55
CA ILE A 111 -4.95 -6.39 -5.90
C ILE A 111 -5.72 -5.50 -6.88
N ALA A 112 -6.73 -4.80 -6.36
CA ALA A 112 -7.55 -3.90 -7.17
C ALA A 112 -6.71 -2.74 -7.73
N ALA A 113 -7.13 -2.15 -8.85
CA ALA A 113 -6.36 -1.10 -9.54
C ALA A 113 -6.14 0.18 -8.68
N ASN A 114 -7.02 0.43 -7.73
CA ASN A 114 -6.94 1.48 -6.71
C ASN A 114 -6.70 0.90 -5.31
N GLY A 115 -6.36 -0.38 -5.22
CA GLY A 115 -6.30 -1.16 -3.99
C GLY A 115 -4.93 -1.14 -3.32
N GLY A 116 -3.91 -0.54 -3.90
CA GLY A 116 -2.57 -0.44 -3.31
C GLY A 116 -2.31 0.90 -2.60
N TYR A 117 -1.09 1.40 -2.71
CA TYR A 117 -0.70 2.72 -2.20
C TYR A 117 -1.49 3.85 -2.89
N ARG A 118 -1.99 4.79 -2.09
CA ARG A 118 -2.65 6.03 -2.53
C ARG A 118 -1.93 7.23 -1.92
N SER A 119 -1.60 8.25 -2.71
CA SER A 119 -0.99 9.45 -2.12
C SER A 119 -1.94 10.13 -1.13
N PRO A 120 -1.44 10.86 -0.12
CA PRO A 120 -2.27 11.65 0.79
C PRO A 120 -3.19 12.70 0.13
N ALA A 121 -2.97 13.04 -1.15
CA ALA A 121 -3.82 13.93 -1.92
C ALA A 121 -4.79 13.19 -2.87
N HIS A 122 -4.90 11.86 -2.76
CA HIS A 122 -5.79 11.03 -3.58
C HIS A 122 -7.26 11.35 -3.31
N ALA A 123 -8.06 11.72 -4.30
CA ALA A 123 -9.38 12.36 -4.09
C ALA A 123 -10.47 11.54 -3.37
N VAL A 124 -10.25 10.24 -3.13
CA VAL A 124 -11.16 9.40 -2.31
C VAL A 124 -10.96 9.63 -0.81
N ASP A 125 -9.79 10.10 -0.41
CA ASP A 125 -9.36 10.24 0.97
C ASP A 125 -8.68 11.62 1.15
N PRO A 126 -8.80 12.30 2.30
CA PRO A 126 -9.39 11.81 3.54
C PRO A 126 -10.92 11.88 3.55
N ARG A 127 -11.57 10.79 3.99
CA ARG A 127 -13.00 10.79 4.34
C ARG A 127 -13.17 11.35 5.74
N ASP A 128 -14.04 12.35 5.90
CA ASP A 128 -14.29 13.02 7.17
C ASP A 128 -13.02 13.52 7.89
N GLY A 129 -11.98 13.87 7.13
CA GLY A 129 -10.69 14.34 7.65
C GLY A 129 -9.77 13.23 8.20
N THR A 130 -10.12 11.96 8.00
CA THR A 130 -9.33 10.79 8.41
C THR A 130 -8.59 10.13 7.25
N PHE A 131 -7.41 9.58 7.54
CA PHE A 131 -6.50 8.98 6.56
C PHE A 131 -6.46 7.46 6.71
N SER A 132 -6.65 6.76 5.59
CA SER A 132 -6.56 5.30 5.51
C SER A 132 -5.10 4.80 5.51
N PRO A 133 -4.81 3.57 6.01
CA PRO A 133 -3.50 2.94 5.89
C PRO A 133 -2.97 2.79 4.45
N HIS A 134 -3.82 2.92 3.41
CA HIS A 134 -3.34 3.05 2.03
C HIS A 134 -2.33 4.19 1.83
N HIS A 135 -2.40 5.27 2.62
CA HIS A 135 -1.45 6.38 2.57
C HIS A 135 -0.08 6.06 3.17
N TRP A 136 0.02 4.99 3.95
CA TRP A 136 1.28 4.45 4.47
C TRP A 136 1.90 3.41 3.53
N GLY A 137 1.17 2.99 2.49
CA GLY A 137 1.59 1.89 1.61
C GLY A 137 1.52 0.53 2.31
N THR A 138 0.69 0.41 3.34
CA THR A 138 0.60 -0.76 4.22
C THR A 138 -0.76 -1.46 4.14
N ALA A 139 -1.63 -1.03 3.23
CA ALA A 139 -2.94 -1.65 2.94
C ALA A 139 -3.03 -2.17 1.50
N ALA A 140 -3.83 -3.22 1.33
CA ALA A 140 -4.20 -3.80 0.05
C ALA A 140 -5.70 -4.15 -0.01
N ASP A 141 -6.36 -3.79 -1.11
CA ASP A 141 -7.70 -4.26 -1.45
C ASP A 141 -7.57 -5.44 -2.44
N LEU A 142 -7.87 -6.64 -1.98
CA LEU A 142 -7.84 -7.86 -2.80
C LEU A 142 -9.22 -8.09 -3.43
N TYR A 143 -9.28 -8.24 -4.75
CA TYR A 143 -10.54 -8.49 -5.44
C TYR A 143 -10.68 -9.94 -5.94
N ARG A 144 -9.57 -10.69 -5.97
CA ARG A 144 -9.56 -12.07 -6.48
C ARG A 144 -8.41 -12.90 -5.92
N VAL A 145 -8.65 -14.17 -5.65
CA VAL A 145 -7.62 -15.17 -5.34
C VAL A 145 -7.79 -16.39 -6.26
N GLY A 146 -6.75 -16.71 -7.03
CA GLY A 146 -6.83 -17.70 -8.10
C GLY A 146 -7.96 -17.35 -9.06
N ASP A 147 -8.96 -18.23 -9.13
CA ASP A 147 -10.17 -18.01 -9.91
C ASP A 147 -11.36 -17.44 -9.12
N THR A 148 -11.27 -17.35 -7.80
CA THR A 148 -12.35 -16.90 -6.91
C THR A 148 -12.38 -15.38 -6.78
N TRP A 149 -13.47 -14.76 -7.20
CA TRP A 149 -13.78 -13.35 -6.94
C TRP A 149 -14.16 -13.15 -5.47
N LEU A 150 -13.75 -12.03 -4.89
CA LEU A 150 -14.03 -11.66 -3.50
C LEU A 150 -15.16 -10.64 -3.45
N GLU A 151 -16.35 -11.07 -3.87
CA GLU A 151 -17.51 -10.21 -4.13
C GLU A 151 -18.77 -10.62 -3.33
N ASP A 152 -18.60 -11.53 -2.36
CA ASP A 152 -19.66 -11.98 -1.47
C ASP A 152 -19.12 -12.35 -0.07
N GLU A 153 -20.02 -12.47 0.90
CA GLU A 153 -19.68 -12.78 2.29
C GLU A 153 -18.88 -14.09 2.41
N ALA A 154 -19.26 -15.12 1.64
CA ALA A 154 -18.67 -16.44 1.75
C ALA A 154 -17.21 -16.47 1.27
N SER A 155 -16.94 -15.86 0.11
CA SER A 155 -15.61 -15.73 -0.47
C SER A 155 -14.72 -14.83 0.38
N ILE A 156 -15.22 -13.68 0.84
CA ILE A 156 -14.47 -12.74 1.68
C ILE A 156 -14.17 -13.38 3.04
N ALA A 157 -15.14 -14.01 3.71
CA ALA A 157 -14.93 -14.65 5.01
C ALA A 157 -13.90 -15.79 4.93
N ARG A 158 -13.96 -16.61 3.87
CA ARG A 158 -12.99 -17.69 3.64
C ARG A 158 -11.55 -17.15 3.62
N TYR A 159 -11.28 -16.12 2.83
CA TYR A 159 -9.91 -15.60 2.71
C TYR A 159 -9.51 -14.69 3.86
N ARG A 160 -10.46 -14.05 4.55
CA ARG A 160 -10.22 -13.38 5.84
C ARG A 160 -9.66 -14.37 6.84
N ASP A 161 -10.29 -15.54 6.98
CA ASP A 161 -9.85 -16.55 7.95
C ASP A 161 -8.43 -17.05 7.63
N VAL A 162 -8.08 -17.20 6.35
CA VAL A 162 -6.70 -17.51 5.92
C VAL A 162 -5.72 -16.39 6.27
N VAL A 163 -6.08 -15.13 5.98
CA VAL A 163 -5.24 -13.97 6.32
C VAL A 163 -4.95 -13.92 7.82
N LEU A 164 -5.98 -14.06 8.65
CA LEU A 164 -5.84 -14.00 10.11
C LEU A 164 -5.05 -15.18 10.69
N ASP A 165 -5.07 -16.34 10.02
CA ASP A 165 -4.27 -17.51 10.41
C ASP A 165 -2.78 -17.33 10.09
N VAL A 166 -2.45 -16.79 8.91
CA VAL A 166 -1.06 -16.77 8.41
C VAL A 166 -0.33 -15.44 8.56
N LEU A 167 -1.05 -14.34 8.80
CA LEU A 167 -0.48 -12.99 8.93
C LEU A 167 -0.77 -12.39 10.32
N PRO A 168 0.00 -12.79 11.36
CA PRO A 168 -0.11 -12.16 12.66
C PRO A 168 0.09 -10.64 12.58
N GLY A 169 -0.89 -9.89 13.07
CA GLY A 169 -0.87 -8.42 13.06
C GLY A 169 -1.56 -7.76 11.86
N ALA A 170 -2.08 -8.54 10.90
CA ALA A 170 -2.97 -8.02 9.89
C ALA A 170 -4.33 -7.62 10.51
N PHE A 171 -4.83 -6.46 10.12
CA PHE A 171 -6.24 -6.11 10.24
C PHE A 171 -6.94 -6.46 8.93
N VAL A 172 -8.18 -6.98 9.02
CA VAL A 172 -9.04 -7.23 7.86
C VAL A 172 -10.39 -6.61 8.15
N ARG A 173 -10.92 -5.81 7.21
CA ARG A 173 -12.24 -5.20 7.39
C ARG A 173 -13.34 -6.28 7.44
N PRO A 174 -14.38 -6.11 8.26
CA PRO A 174 -15.54 -6.99 8.24
C PRO A 174 -16.30 -6.86 6.92
N TYR A 175 -17.02 -7.93 6.56
CA TYR A 175 -17.92 -7.91 5.41
C TYR A 175 -19.14 -7.03 5.68
N GLY A 176 -19.49 -6.18 4.73
CA GLY A 176 -20.73 -5.41 4.76
C GLY A 176 -20.65 -4.09 3.97
N PRO A 177 -21.79 -3.40 3.80
CA PRO A 177 -21.87 -2.15 3.03
C PRO A 177 -21.62 -0.89 3.88
N GLY A 178 -21.39 -1.03 5.19
CA GLY A 178 -21.25 0.08 6.13
C GLY A 178 -19.88 0.75 6.12
N ASP A 179 -19.77 1.85 6.86
CA ASP A 179 -18.48 2.54 7.04
C ASP A 179 -17.49 1.63 7.77
N GLY A 180 -16.30 1.46 7.18
CA GLY A 180 -15.27 0.55 7.70
C GLY A 180 -15.50 -0.93 7.34
N GLU A 181 -16.52 -1.24 6.56
CA GLU A 181 -16.81 -2.58 6.02
C GLU A 181 -16.46 -2.64 4.52
N THR A 182 -16.40 -3.85 3.96
CA THR A 182 -16.21 -4.08 2.52
C THR A 182 -17.08 -5.24 2.03
N ASP A 183 -17.77 -5.09 0.90
CA ASP A 183 -18.64 -6.13 0.32
C ASP A 183 -18.26 -6.55 -1.12
N ASP A 184 -17.32 -5.85 -1.75
CA ASP A 184 -16.85 -6.11 -3.13
C ASP A 184 -15.34 -6.39 -3.23
N HIS A 185 -14.65 -6.46 -2.09
CA HIS A 185 -13.25 -6.85 -1.95
C HIS A 185 -12.91 -7.25 -0.51
N LEU A 186 -11.73 -7.83 -0.32
CA LEU A 186 -11.12 -8.03 1.00
C LEU A 186 -10.05 -6.97 1.22
N HIS A 187 -10.30 -6.04 2.13
CA HIS A 187 -9.28 -5.09 2.60
C HIS A 187 -8.43 -5.71 3.70
N LEU A 188 -7.11 -5.65 3.56
CA LEU A 188 -6.18 -5.95 4.64
C LEU A 188 -5.14 -4.85 4.82
N ASP A 189 -4.69 -4.63 6.05
CA ASP A 189 -3.63 -3.67 6.35
C ASP A 189 -2.81 -4.03 7.60
N PHE A 190 -1.68 -3.35 7.75
CA PHE A 190 -0.78 -3.44 8.90
C PHE A 190 -0.69 -2.12 9.69
N GLY A 191 -1.75 -1.31 9.60
CA GLY A 191 -1.86 -0.01 10.22
C GLY A 191 -0.86 1.02 9.68
N TYR A 192 -0.55 1.99 10.52
CA TYR A 192 0.15 3.24 10.16
C TYR A 192 1.67 3.11 10.26
N ALA A 193 2.23 2.00 9.78
CA ALA A 193 3.66 1.72 9.92
C ALA A 193 4.50 2.63 9.01
N VAL A 194 5.53 3.26 9.59
CA VAL A 194 6.54 4.04 8.86
C VAL A 194 7.87 3.30 8.84
N SER A 195 8.62 3.44 7.74
CA SER A 195 9.95 2.85 7.60
C SER A 195 10.97 3.95 7.32
N VAL A 196 12.04 3.97 8.12
CA VAL A 196 13.20 4.84 7.92
C VAL A 196 14.34 3.95 7.41
N PRO A 197 14.82 4.14 6.17
CA PRO A 197 15.90 3.32 5.65
C PRO A 197 17.21 3.61 6.38
N HIS A 198 18.07 2.60 6.52
CA HIS A 198 19.41 2.80 7.07
C HIS A 198 20.20 3.81 6.22
N GLY A 199 20.87 4.76 6.87
CA GLY A 199 21.66 5.79 6.19
C GLY A 199 20.87 7.02 5.70
N ALA A 200 19.58 7.11 6.07
CA ALA A 200 18.77 8.32 5.94
C ALA A 200 19.17 9.42 6.93
#